data_AF-A0A8C3TCC9-F1
#
_entry.id   AF-A0A8C3TCC9-F1
#
_cell.length_a   1.000
_cell.length_b   1.000
_cell.length_c   1.000
_cell.angle_alpha   90.00
_cell.angle_beta   90.00
_cell.angle_gamma   90.00
#
_symmetry.space_group_name_H-M   'P 1'
#
loop_
_entity.id
_entity.type
_entity.pdbx_description
1 polymer ?
#
loop_
_entity_poly.entity_id
_entity_poly.type
_entity_poly.pdbx_seq_one_letter_code
_entity_poly.pdbx_strand_id
1 'polypeptide(L)'
;MAAAAAEPGVGAAPPAEEPGSGSLCAAPLRLARLPLARVKALVKADPDVSLASQEAVFVLARATELFVETIAKDAYVYAQQGKRKTLQRKDLDNAIEAIDEFAFLEGEFLVGLILSIHCLHIHRIIEYQGWKGP
;
A
#
# COMPACT_ATOMS: atom_id res chain seq x y z
N MET A 1 -17.26 -58.65 -19.83
CA MET A 1 -17.22 -59.21 -18.47
C MET A 1 -16.09 -58.48 -17.75
N ALA A 2 -16.27 -57.28 -17.17
CA ALA A 2 -17.14 -56.86 -16.06
C ALA A 2 -16.64 -57.35 -14.69
N ALA A 3 -16.00 -56.45 -13.94
CA ALA A 3 -16.01 -56.21 -12.48
C ALA A 3 -14.94 -55.11 -12.21
N ALA A 4 -15.19 -53.87 -11.77
CA ALA A 4 -16.09 -53.22 -10.82
C ALA A 4 -15.71 -53.42 -9.32
N ALA A 5 -14.97 -52.45 -8.79
CA ALA A 5 -14.98 -51.93 -7.41
C ALA A 5 -14.19 -50.59 -7.47
N ALA A 6 -14.78 -49.39 -7.43
CA ALA A 6 -15.59 -48.72 -6.41
C ALA A 6 -14.80 -48.39 -5.12
N GLU A 7 -14.01 -47.32 -5.16
CA GLU A 7 -13.49 -46.63 -3.96
C GLU A 7 -14.49 -45.51 -3.56
N PRO A 8 -14.97 -45.47 -2.30
CA PRO A 8 -15.90 -44.47 -1.83
C PRO A 8 -15.20 -43.18 -1.39
N GLY A 9 -15.81 -42.03 -1.72
CA GLY A 9 -15.37 -40.72 -1.27
C GLY A 9 -15.62 -40.47 0.21
N VAL A 10 -14.71 -39.72 0.83
CA VAL A 10 -14.93 -39.04 2.10
C VAL A 10 -14.55 -37.58 1.90
N GLY A 11 -15.53 -36.70 2.16
CA GLY A 11 -15.46 -35.27 1.92
C GLY A 11 -14.39 -34.56 2.74
N ALA A 12 -13.64 -33.69 2.09
CA ALA A 12 -12.80 -32.69 2.73
C ALA A 12 -13.71 -31.63 3.38
N ALA A 13 -13.88 -31.76 4.69
CA ALA A 13 -14.48 -30.76 5.56
C ALA A 13 -13.57 -29.50 5.63
N PRO A 14 -14.14 -28.31 5.86
CA PRO A 14 -13.50 -27.01 5.66
C PRO A 14 -12.39 -26.71 6.68
N PRO A 15 -11.48 -25.76 6.38
CA PRO A 15 -10.43 -25.37 7.30
C PRO A 15 -11.04 -24.75 8.56
N ALA A 16 -10.55 -25.21 9.71
CA ALA A 16 -10.89 -24.72 11.03
C ALA A 16 -10.58 -23.22 11.15
N GLU A 17 -11.57 -22.46 11.60
CA GLU A 17 -11.38 -21.15 12.20
C GLU A 17 -10.65 -21.31 13.54
N GLU A 18 -9.47 -20.70 13.65
CA GLU A 18 -8.80 -20.48 14.93
C GLU A 18 -9.31 -19.17 15.55
N PRO A 19 -9.86 -19.19 16.78
CA PRO A 19 -10.39 -17.99 17.43
C PRO A 19 -9.25 -17.23 18.11
N GLY A 20 -8.59 -16.36 17.34
CA GLY A 20 -7.64 -15.37 17.84
C GLY A 20 -8.36 -14.22 18.54
N SER A 21 -8.66 -14.40 19.83
CA SER A 21 -9.11 -13.36 20.76
C SER A 21 -8.14 -12.18 20.79
N GLY A 22 -8.56 -11.05 20.22
CA GLY A 22 -7.87 -9.77 20.31
C GLY A 22 -8.87 -8.61 20.24
N SER A 23 -9.59 -8.38 21.34
CA SER A 23 -10.37 -7.15 21.53
C SER A 23 -9.44 -5.93 21.51
N LEU A 24 -9.24 -5.33 20.33
CA LEU A 24 -8.72 -3.97 20.21
C LEU A 24 -9.92 -3.02 20.18
N CYS A 25 -10.28 -2.63 21.40
CA CYS A 25 -10.88 -1.37 21.82
C CYS A 25 -11.33 -0.41 20.73
N ALA A 26 -12.55 0.09 20.89
CA ALA A 26 -13.18 1.15 20.12
C ALA A 26 -12.34 2.43 20.00
N ALA A 27 -11.34 2.43 19.11
CA ALA A 27 -10.87 3.55 18.28
C ALA A 27 -9.97 3.11 17.09
N PRO A 28 -10.33 2.14 16.21
CA PRO A 28 -9.45 1.77 15.09
C PRO A 28 -9.48 2.74 13.90
N LEU A 29 -10.51 3.59 13.81
CA LEU A 29 -10.74 4.43 12.62
C LEU A 29 -9.98 5.76 12.61
N ARG A 30 -9.36 6.17 13.72
CA ARG A 30 -8.59 7.44 13.80
C ARG A 30 -7.07 7.26 13.58
N LEU A 31 -6.59 6.04 13.43
CA LEU A 31 -5.16 5.75 13.27
C LEU A 31 -4.67 5.79 11.82
N ALA A 32 -5.57 5.54 10.85
CA ALA A 32 -5.29 5.74 9.44
C ALA A 32 -5.77 7.14 9.01
N ARG A 33 -4.87 7.90 8.38
CA ARG A 33 -5.12 9.18 7.71
C ARG A 33 -5.90 8.99 6.42
N LEU A 34 -5.78 7.82 5.78
CA LEU A 34 -6.54 7.48 4.58
C LEU A 34 -7.96 7.00 4.91
N PRO A 35 -8.99 7.41 4.15
CA PRO A 35 -10.37 6.98 4.37
C PRO A 35 -10.54 5.49 4.03
N LEU A 36 -10.77 4.65 5.06
CA LEU A 36 -10.85 3.19 4.90
C LEU A 36 -11.93 2.73 3.90
N ALA A 37 -13.05 3.45 3.81
CA ALA A 37 -14.09 3.15 2.82
C ALA A 37 -13.56 3.23 1.38
N ARG A 38 -12.67 4.19 1.09
CA ARG A 38 -12.06 4.34 -0.23
C ARG A 38 -11.03 3.24 -0.49
N VAL A 39 -10.22 2.91 0.51
CA VAL A 39 -9.24 1.80 0.42
C VAL A 39 -9.97 0.50 0.13
N LYS A 40 -11.05 0.20 0.85
CA LYS A 40 -11.87 -0.99 0.61
C LYS A 40 -12.45 -1.03 -0.81
N ALA A 41 -12.90 0.11 -1.35
CA ALA A 41 -13.42 0.18 -2.71
C ALA A 41 -12.34 -0.09 -3.77
N LEU A 42 -11.10 0.35 -3.55
CA LEU A 42 -9.96 0.07 -4.44
C LEU A 42 -9.58 -1.41 -4.39
N VAL A 43 -9.53 -2.01 -3.20
CA VAL A 43 -9.27 -3.45 -3.03
C VAL A 43 -10.31 -4.30 -3.76
N LYS A 44 -11.59 -3.91 -3.69
CA LYS A 44 -12.69 -4.59 -4.38
C LYS A 44 -12.86 -4.21 -5.86
N ALA A 45 -12.02 -3.32 -6.39
CA ALA A 45 -11.99 -3.05 -7.83
C ALA A 45 -11.34 -4.20 -8.60
N ASP A 46 -10.54 -5.02 -7.91
CA ASP A 46 -10.02 -6.27 -8.41
C ASP A 46 -11.17 -7.31 -8.50
N PRO A 47 -11.47 -7.87 -9.69
CA PRO A 47 -12.54 -8.84 -9.87
C PRO A 47 -12.32 -10.15 -9.10
N ASP A 48 -11.08 -10.48 -8.74
CA ASP A 48 -10.75 -11.71 -8.02
C ASP A 48 -10.91 -11.56 -6.49
N VAL A 49 -11.16 -10.33 -6.01
CA VAL A 49 -11.32 -10.04 -4.58
C VAL A 49 -12.79 -9.97 -4.17
N SER A 50 -13.30 -11.09 -3.63
CA SER A 50 -14.70 -11.20 -3.18
C SER A 50 -14.96 -10.60 -1.78
N LEU A 51 -14.05 -10.83 -0.84
CA LEU A 51 -14.16 -10.42 0.57
C LEU A 51 -12.87 -9.73 1.04
N ALA A 52 -13.03 -8.65 1.79
CA ALA A 52 -11.94 -7.93 2.44
C ALA A 52 -12.34 -7.60 3.88
N SER A 53 -11.61 -8.14 4.86
CA SER A 53 -11.84 -7.90 6.29
C SER A 53 -11.49 -6.46 6.67
N GLN A 54 -12.09 -5.96 7.75
CA GLN A 54 -11.82 -4.59 8.22
C GLN A 54 -10.36 -4.40 8.65
N GLU A 55 -9.74 -5.43 9.24
CA GLU A 55 -8.34 -5.42 9.64
C GLU A 55 -7.40 -5.37 8.43
N ALA A 56 -7.67 -6.16 7.38
CA ALA A 56 -6.87 -6.12 6.16
C ALA A 56 -6.92 -4.73 5.50
N VAL A 57 -8.11 -4.12 5.40
CA VAL A 57 -8.29 -2.77 4.87
C VAL A 57 -7.52 -1.73 5.71
N PHE A 58 -7.52 -1.89 7.04
CA PHE A 58 -6.77 -1.01 7.93
C PHE A 58 -5.25 -1.12 7.73
N VAL A 59 -4.73 -2.36 7.65
CA VAL A 59 -3.30 -2.61 7.39
C VAL A 59 -2.89 -2.04 6.04
N LEU A 60 -3.70 -2.26 4.99
CA LEU A 60 -3.48 -1.67 3.67
C LEU A 60 -3.40 -0.14 3.74
N ALA A 61 -4.34 0.51 4.44
CA ALA A 61 -4.31 1.96 4.59
C ALA A 61 -3.01 2.45 5.27
N ARG A 62 -2.55 1.77 6.32
CA ARG A 62 -1.29 2.11 7.01
C ARG A 62 -0.06 1.82 6.16
N ALA A 63 -0.06 0.71 5.42
CA ALA A 63 1.00 0.38 4.48
C ALA A 63 1.10 1.42 3.37
N THR A 64 -0.03 1.88 2.80
CA THR A 64 -0.03 2.95 1.80
C THR A 64 0.52 4.27 2.37
N GLU A 65 0.23 4.61 3.63
CA GLU A 65 0.81 5.80 4.27
C GLU A 65 2.33 5.73 4.38
N LEU A 66 2.85 4.58 4.84
CA LEU A 66 4.29 4.35 4.94
C LEU A 66 4.93 4.33 3.55
N PHE A 67 4.28 3.70 2.57
CA PHE A 67 4.75 3.65 1.19
C PHE A 67 4.92 5.05 0.59
N VAL A 68 3.92 5.93 0.75
CA VAL A 68 4.00 7.32 0.28
C VAL A 68 5.13 8.09 0.98
N GLU A 69 5.36 7.85 2.27
CA GLU A 69 6.47 8.47 2.98
C GLU A 69 7.83 8.00 2.47
N THR A 70 8.00 6.69 2.24
CA THR A 70 9.25 6.10 1.74
C THR A 70 9.58 6.62 0.35
N ILE A 71 8.66 6.49 -0.62
CA ILE A 71 8.93 6.92 -1.99
C ILE A 71 9.16 8.44 -2.09
N ALA A 72 8.50 9.23 -1.25
CA ALA A 72 8.74 10.67 -1.18
C ALA A 72 10.13 11.02 -0.65
N LYS A 73 10.65 10.26 0.34
CA LYS A 73 12.02 10.44 0.86
C LYS A 73 13.05 10.06 -0.20
N ASP A 74 12.87 8.94 -0.88
CA ASP A 74 13.80 8.47 -1.91
C ASP A 74 13.83 9.43 -3.10
N ALA A 75 12.67 9.86 -3.59
CA ALA A 75 12.57 10.88 -4.63
C ALA A 75 13.22 12.22 -4.19
N TYR A 76 13.10 12.58 -2.91
CA TYR A 76 13.70 13.82 -2.40
C TYR A 76 15.24 13.81 -2.42
N VAL A 77 15.88 12.64 -2.33
CA VAL A 77 17.33 12.52 -2.49
C VAL A 77 17.77 13.06 -3.86
N TYR A 78 17.03 12.77 -4.93
CA TYR A 78 17.31 13.30 -6.27
C TYR A 78 17.01 14.80 -6.40
N ALA A 79 15.97 15.31 -5.71
CA ALA A 79 15.71 16.75 -5.66
C ALA A 79 16.88 17.51 -5.00
N GLN A 80 17.44 16.97 -3.92
CA GLN A 80 18.57 17.56 -3.18
C GLN A 80 19.87 17.54 -3.98
N GLN A 81 20.13 16.50 -4.77
CA GLN A 81 21.25 16.48 -5.73
C GLN A 81 21.16 17.66 -6.72
N GLY A 82 19.92 18.03 -7.10
CA GLY A 82 19.64 19.22 -7.89
C GLY A 82 19.64 20.54 -7.11
N LYS A 83 20.04 20.56 -5.83
CA LYS A 83 19.98 21.72 -4.91
C LYS A 83 18.59 22.33 -4.76
N ARG A 84 17.54 21.52 -4.96
CA ARG A 84 16.14 21.94 -4.88
C ARG A 84 15.50 21.37 -3.63
N LYS A 85 14.69 22.18 -2.97
CA LYS A 85 13.84 21.77 -1.84
C LYS A 85 12.44 21.35 -2.29
N THR A 86 12.15 21.50 -3.58
CA THR A 86 10.87 21.19 -4.20
C THR A 86 11.00 19.92 -5.03
N LEU A 87 10.20 18.90 -4.68
CA LEU A 87 10.11 17.67 -5.44
C LEU A 87 9.47 17.92 -6.80
N GLN A 88 10.11 17.42 -7.85
CA GLN A 88 9.58 17.44 -9.21
C GLN A 88 9.30 16.01 -9.67
N ARG A 89 8.45 15.88 -10.70
CA ARG A 89 8.12 14.58 -11.28
C ARG A 89 9.37 13.77 -11.69
N LYS A 90 10.34 14.44 -12.32
CA LYS A 90 11.62 13.83 -12.71
C LYS A 90 12.40 13.20 -11.55
N ASP A 91 12.26 13.74 -10.34
CA ASP A 91 12.97 13.22 -9.17
C ASP A 91 12.32 11.91 -8.69
N LEU A 92 11.01 11.78 -8.87
CA LEU A 92 10.26 10.56 -8.63
C LEU A 92 10.54 9.52 -9.72
N ASP A 93 10.55 9.93 -10.98
CA ASP A 93 10.88 9.04 -12.11
C ASP A 93 12.28 8.43 -11.90
N ASN A 94 13.28 9.24 -11.53
CA ASN A 94 14.63 8.76 -11.22
C ASN A 94 14.68 7.80 -10.01
N ALA A 95 13.83 7.99 -9.02
CA ALA A 95 13.77 7.10 -7.86
C ALA A 95 13.14 5.75 -8.21
N ILE A 96 12.10 5.76 -9.06
CA ILE A 96 11.46 4.54 -9.57
C ILE A 96 12.46 3.74 -10.39
N GLU A 97 13.19 4.38 -11.32
CA GLU A 97 14.19 3.71 -12.17
C GLU A 97 15.39 3.16 -11.39
N ALA A 98 15.68 3.69 -10.21
CA ALA A 98 16.85 3.32 -9.42
C ALA A 98 16.58 2.24 -8.36
N ILE A 99 15.31 2.01 -7.99
CA ILE A 99 14.91 1.16 -6.86
C ILE A 99 13.97 0.08 -7.40
N ASP A 100 14.45 -1.16 -7.42
CA ASP A 100 13.73 -2.33 -7.97
C ASP A 100 12.39 -2.58 -7.23
N GLU A 101 12.31 -2.25 -5.94
CA GLU A 101 11.07 -2.32 -5.17
C GLU A 101 9.96 -1.38 -5.70
N PHE A 102 10.31 -0.37 -6.50
CA PHE A 102 9.37 0.55 -7.15
C PHE A 102 9.09 0.17 -8.61
N ALA A 103 9.64 -0.92 -9.15
CA ALA A 103 9.47 -1.33 -10.54
C ALA A 103 7.99 -1.50 -10.94
N PHE A 104 7.11 -1.84 -9.99
CA PHE A 104 5.66 -1.93 -10.25
C PHE A 104 5.00 -0.58 -10.64
N LEU A 105 5.71 0.54 -10.47
CA LEU A 105 5.29 1.88 -10.89
C LEU A 105 5.83 2.30 -12.26
N GLU A 106 6.70 1.51 -12.89
CA GLU A 106 7.27 1.75 -14.21
C GLU A 106 6.19 1.64 -15.32
N GLY A 107 5.38 2.70 -15.46
CA GLY A 107 4.31 2.77 -16.46
C GLY A 107 3.09 3.59 -16.05
N GLU A 108 2.95 3.92 -14.76
CA GLU A 108 1.83 4.71 -14.26
C GLU A 108 2.06 6.21 -14.48
N PHE A 109 1.41 6.78 -15.51
CA PHE A 109 1.39 8.23 -15.79
C PHE A 109 0.67 9.08 -14.72
N LEU A 110 0.12 8.46 -13.66
CA LEU A 110 -0.70 9.08 -12.61
C LEU A 110 0.08 9.97 -11.62
N VAL A 111 1.42 9.90 -11.63
CA VAL A 111 2.28 10.68 -10.71
C VAL A 111 2.22 12.21 -10.93
N GLY A 112 1.79 12.67 -12.12
CA GLY A 112 1.75 14.09 -12.47
C GLY A 112 0.68 14.92 -11.75
N LEU A 113 -0.49 14.32 -11.45
CA LEU A 113 -1.62 15.03 -10.82
C LEU A 113 -1.54 15.02 -9.29
N ILE A 114 -0.92 13.98 -8.71
CA ILE A 114 -0.77 13.84 -7.25
C ILE A 114 0.36 14.75 -6.74
N LEU A 115 1.47 14.90 -7.48
CA LEU A 115 2.57 15.78 -7.08
C LEU A 115 2.16 17.26 -7.02
N SER A 116 1.24 17.71 -7.87
CA SER A 116 0.83 19.12 -7.87
C SER A 116 0.01 19.53 -6.63
N ILE A 117 -0.69 18.58 -5.99
CA ILE A 117 -1.47 18.82 -4.77
C ILE A 117 -0.68 18.43 -3.50
N HIS A 118 0.23 17.44 -3.58
CA HIS A 118 1.06 17.00 -2.45
C HIS A 118 2.43 17.67 -2.32
N CYS A 119 2.90 18.47 -3.27
CA CYS A 119 4.21 19.13 -3.12
C CYS A 119 4.29 20.05 -1.88
N LEU A 120 3.17 20.64 -1.45
CA LEU A 120 3.09 21.37 -0.16
C LEU A 120 3.08 20.44 1.06
N HIS A 121 2.52 19.22 0.93
CA HIS A 121 2.43 18.27 2.03
C HIS A 121 3.76 17.52 2.25
N ILE A 122 4.50 17.23 1.16
CA ILE A 122 5.81 16.59 1.26
C ILE A 122 6.84 17.53 1.88
N HIS A 123 6.82 18.84 1.56
CA HIS A 123 7.68 19.81 2.25
C HIS A 123 7.41 19.82 3.77
N ARG A 124 6.13 19.70 4.17
CA ARG A 124 5.75 19.60 5.59
C ARG A 124 6.18 18.28 6.22
N ILE A 125 6.08 17.13 5.54
CA ILE A 125 6.52 15.82 6.05
C ILE A 125 8.03 15.78 6.25
N ILE A 126 8.81 16.30 5.30
CA ILE A 126 10.27 16.32 5.37
C ILE A 126 10.77 17.30 6.44
N GLU A 127 10.16 18.49 6.56
CA GLU A 127 10.47 19.41 7.68
C GLU A 127 10.01 18.85 9.04
N TYR A 128 8.86 18.19 9.14
CA TYR A 128 8.36 17.66 10.43
C TYR A 128 9.26 16.57 11.01
N GLN A 129 9.90 15.76 10.17
CA GLN A 129 10.72 14.63 10.62
C GLN A 129 12.20 14.99 10.83
N GLY A 130 12.59 16.26 10.65
CA GLY A 130 13.95 16.71 10.94
C GLY A 130 15.03 15.88 10.24
N TRP A 131 14.76 15.38 9.03
CA TRP A 131 15.67 14.52 8.28
C TRP A 131 16.92 15.32 7.89
N LYS A 132 17.95 15.25 8.75
CA LYS A 132 19.33 15.54 8.35
C LYS A 132 19.76 14.37 7.49
N GLY A 133 19.79 14.59 6.17
CA GLY A 133 20.37 13.62 5.25
C GLY A 133 21.81 13.26 5.65
N PRO A 134 22.33 12.12 5.15
CA PRO A 134 23.72 11.73 5.37
C PRO A 134 24.71 12.77 4.83
#